data_AF-A0A089VMG6-F1
#
_entry.id   AF-A0A089VMG6-F1
#
_cell.length_a   1.000
_cell.length_b   1.000
_cell.length_c   1.000
_cell.angle_alpha   90.00
_cell.angle_beta   90.00
_cell.angle_gamma   90.00
#
_symmetry.space_group_name_H-M   'P 1'
#
loop_
_entity.id
_entity.type
_entity.pdbx_description
1 polymer ?
#
loop_
_entity_poly.entity_id
_entity_poly.type
_entity_poly.pdbx_seq_one_letter_code
_entity_poly.pdbx_strand_id
1 'polypeptide(L)'
;MFKTYLKSFACILFCIFNIFVVSASAIDLDEATRTVTVDSSGKTTVLTPEQVKRGKRLFNATCGACHTGGITKTNPNVGLDPEALSLATPRRDNINALVDYLKNPTSYDGLESIAEIHPSIKSADIYPRMRSLTDEDLYSIAGHIMLQPKIVAEKWGGGKIYF
;
A
#
# COMPACT_ATOMS: atom_id res chain seq x y z
N MET A 1 -2.31 57.72 -7.34
CA MET A 1 -2.13 57.38 -5.91
C MET A 1 -3.11 56.29 -5.44
N PHE A 2 -4.43 56.42 -5.63
CA PHE A 2 -5.42 55.44 -5.14
C PHE A 2 -5.21 53.99 -5.64
N LYS A 3 -4.84 53.79 -6.91
CA LYS A 3 -4.54 52.46 -7.49
C LYS A 3 -3.30 51.79 -6.87
N THR A 4 -2.34 52.55 -6.36
CA THR A 4 -1.12 52.01 -5.73
C THR A 4 -1.42 51.51 -4.32
N TYR A 5 -2.22 52.26 -3.55
CA TYR A 5 -2.70 51.83 -2.24
C TYR A 5 -3.62 50.61 -2.30
N LEU A 6 -4.48 50.52 -3.33
CA LEU A 6 -5.35 49.36 -3.53
C LEU A 6 -4.56 48.07 -3.80
N LYS A 7 -3.45 48.16 -4.55
CA LYS A 7 -2.55 47.01 -4.79
C LYS A 7 -1.83 46.58 -3.52
N SER A 8 -1.31 47.53 -2.74
CA SER A 8 -0.66 47.23 -1.47
C SER A 8 -1.64 46.61 -0.47
N PHE A 9 -2.88 47.11 -0.41
CA PHE A 9 -3.93 46.54 0.43
C PHE A 9 -4.31 45.10 0.01
N ALA A 10 -4.44 44.84 -1.30
CA ALA A 10 -4.71 43.51 -1.82
C ALA A 10 -3.57 42.51 -1.49
N CYS A 11 -2.31 42.93 -1.61
CA CYS A 11 -1.16 42.11 -1.20
C CYS A 11 -1.17 41.80 0.29
N ILE A 12 -1.44 42.80 1.14
CA ILE A 12 -1.50 42.61 2.60
C ILE A 12 -2.63 41.63 2.95
N LEU A 13 -3.81 41.79 2.35
CA LEU A 13 -4.94 40.88 2.57
C LEU A 13 -4.62 39.45 2.15
N PHE A 14 -3.95 39.27 1.00
CA PHE A 14 -3.49 37.95 0.54
C PHE A 14 -2.47 37.32 1.49
N CYS A 15 -1.49 38.08 1.98
CA CYS A 15 -0.51 37.59 2.95
C CYS A 15 -1.17 37.19 4.27
N ILE A 16 -2.12 37.99 4.77
CA ILE A 16 -2.88 37.71 5.99
C ILE A 16 -3.69 36.42 5.81
N PHE A 17 -4.36 36.24 4.67
CA PHE A 17 -5.10 35.01 4.38
C PHE A 17 -4.20 33.77 4.44
N ASN A 18 -3.00 33.82 3.84
CA ASN A 18 -2.04 32.70 3.88
C ASN A 18 -1.50 32.40 5.29
N ILE A 19 -1.42 33.39 6.19
CA ILE A 19 -1.00 33.17 7.59
C ILE A 19 -2.09 32.44 8.39
N PHE A 20 -3.36 32.56 8.01
CA PHE A 20 -4.47 31.91 8.71
C PHE A 20 -4.84 30.52 8.17
N VAL A 21 -4.35 30.10 6.99
CA VAL A 21 -4.57 28.74 6.45
C VAL A 21 -3.44 27.78 6.88
N VAL A 22 -3.25 27.60 8.19
CA VAL A 22 -2.21 26.68 8.72
C VAL A 22 -2.73 25.27 9.02
N SER A 23 -4.05 25.09 9.02
CA SER A 23 -4.68 23.84 9.48
C SER A 23 -5.48 23.20 8.34
N ALA A 24 -5.04 22.04 7.86
CA ALA A 24 -5.85 21.18 7.01
C ALA A 24 -6.60 20.18 7.90
N SER A 25 -7.94 20.21 7.86
CA SER A 25 -8.76 19.17 8.48
C SER A 25 -8.76 17.95 7.59
N ALA A 26 -7.90 16.97 7.90
CA ALA A 26 -7.97 15.65 7.27
C ALA A 26 -8.86 14.73 8.11
N ILE A 27 -9.71 13.96 7.45
CA ILE A 27 -10.35 12.82 8.11
C ILE A 27 -9.31 11.71 8.24
N ASP A 28 -9.07 11.27 9.47
CA ASP A 28 -8.21 10.12 9.71
C ASP A 28 -8.91 8.84 9.22
N LEU A 29 -8.12 7.85 8.83
CA LEU A 29 -8.67 6.54 8.49
C LEU A 29 -9.28 5.91 9.76
N ASP A 30 -10.58 5.67 9.74
CA ASP A 30 -11.27 5.07 10.88
C ASP A 30 -10.79 3.63 11.17
N GLU A 31 -11.10 3.13 12.37
CA GLU A 31 -10.69 1.79 12.80
C GLU A 31 -11.31 0.69 11.94
N ALA A 32 -12.55 0.90 11.46
CA ALA A 32 -13.25 -0.06 10.60
C ALA A 32 -12.49 -0.29 9.28
N THR A 33 -12.01 0.79 8.66
CA THR A 33 -11.21 0.73 7.44
C THR A 33 -9.84 0.11 7.73
N ARG A 34 -9.19 0.47 8.85
CA ARG A 34 -7.88 -0.08 9.28
C ARG A 34 -7.93 -1.53 9.77
N THR A 35 -9.12 -2.10 9.99
CA THR A 35 -9.28 -3.49 10.40
C THR A 35 -9.00 -4.42 9.23
N VAL A 36 -8.08 -5.38 9.36
CA VAL A 36 -7.70 -6.33 8.30
C VAL A 36 -7.59 -7.77 8.83
N THR A 37 -7.75 -8.75 7.96
CA THR A 37 -7.69 -10.18 8.30
C THR A 37 -6.25 -10.63 8.52
N VAL A 38 -5.98 -11.27 9.66
CA VAL A 38 -4.65 -11.72 10.08
C VAL A 38 -4.35 -13.13 9.59
N ASP A 39 -5.33 -14.02 9.67
CA ASP A 39 -5.18 -15.44 9.35
C ASP A 39 -6.45 -16.06 8.75
N SER A 40 -6.36 -17.34 8.37
CA SER A 40 -7.45 -18.10 7.75
C SER A 40 -8.60 -18.46 8.69
N SER A 41 -8.47 -18.23 10.00
CA SER A 41 -9.56 -18.44 10.96
C SER A 41 -10.59 -17.29 10.98
N GLY A 42 -10.30 -16.20 10.26
CA GLY A 42 -11.11 -14.99 10.27
C GLY A 42 -10.70 -14.00 11.37
N LYS A 43 -9.62 -14.27 12.11
CA LYS A 43 -9.06 -13.32 13.08
C LYS A 43 -8.70 -12.01 12.38
N THR A 44 -9.04 -10.88 13.00
CA THR A 44 -8.72 -9.55 12.50
C THR A 44 -7.85 -8.76 13.47
N THR A 45 -7.27 -7.67 12.96
CA THR A 45 -6.49 -6.69 13.74
C THR A 45 -6.72 -5.30 13.17
N VAL A 46 -6.60 -4.28 14.02
CA VAL A 46 -6.62 -2.88 13.59
C VAL A 46 -5.19 -2.42 13.35
N LEU A 47 -4.87 -2.00 12.13
CA LEU A 47 -3.56 -1.40 11.83
C LEU A 47 -3.45 -0.02 12.48
N THR A 48 -2.32 0.30 13.10
CA THR A 48 -2.03 1.67 13.58
C THR A 48 -1.81 2.64 12.41
N PRO A 49 -2.05 3.95 12.58
CA PRO A 49 -1.73 4.95 11.54
C PRO A 49 -0.27 4.88 11.08
N GLU A 50 0.65 4.59 11.99
CA GLU A 50 2.07 4.39 11.73
C GLU A 50 2.30 3.18 10.83
N GLN A 51 1.65 2.04 11.10
CA GLN A 51 1.71 0.86 10.24
C GLN A 51 1.15 1.14 8.84
N VAL A 52 0.04 1.88 8.74
CA VAL A 52 -0.54 2.27 7.44
C VAL A 52 0.45 3.11 6.63
N LYS A 53 1.04 4.14 7.26
CA LYS A 53 2.02 5.02 6.61
C LYS A 53 3.30 4.27 6.25
N ARG A 54 3.79 3.42 7.15
CA ARG A 54 4.99 2.60 6.94
C ARG A 54 4.80 1.60 5.81
N GLY A 55 3.69 0.88 5.81
CA GLY A 55 3.32 -0.08 4.78
C GLY A 55 3.28 0.52 3.39
N LYS A 56 2.59 1.67 3.23
CA LYS A 56 2.55 2.41 1.95
C LYS A 56 3.94 2.82 1.47
N ARG A 57 4.78 3.37 2.37
CA ARG A 57 6.14 3.80 2.02
C ARG A 57 7.00 2.63 1.54
N LEU A 58 6.98 1.52 2.28
CA LEU A 58 7.77 0.33 1.97
C LEU A 58 7.28 -0.37 0.69
N PHE A 59 5.97 -0.50 0.52
CA PHE A 59 5.37 -1.05 -0.69
C PHE A 59 5.78 -0.24 -1.91
N ASN A 60 5.67 1.09 -1.87
CA ASN A 60 6.05 1.93 -3.00
C ASN A 60 7.55 1.83 -3.34
N ALA A 61 8.41 1.74 -2.32
CA ALA A 61 9.86 1.64 -2.51
C ALA A 61 10.31 0.26 -3.03
N THR A 62 9.62 -0.81 -2.63
CA THR A 62 10.06 -2.19 -2.86
C THR A 62 9.26 -2.90 -3.94
N CYS A 63 7.94 -2.76 -3.90
CA CYS A 63 6.98 -3.49 -4.73
C CYS A 63 6.41 -2.63 -5.87
N GLY A 64 6.34 -1.30 -5.66
CA GLY A 64 5.61 -0.36 -6.50
C GLY A 64 6.09 -0.26 -7.94
N ALA A 65 7.31 -0.70 -8.26
CA ALA A 65 7.79 -0.76 -9.64
C ALA A 65 6.92 -1.70 -10.50
N CYS A 66 6.54 -2.85 -9.95
CA CYS A 66 5.75 -3.87 -10.63
C CYS A 66 4.28 -3.84 -10.21
N HIS A 67 4.00 -3.51 -8.94
CA HIS A 67 2.67 -3.61 -8.33
C HIS A 67 1.98 -2.27 -8.07
N THR A 68 2.25 -1.25 -8.90
CA THR A 68 1.59 0.05 -8.77
C THR A 68 0.08 -0.10 -8.82
N GLY A 69 -0.65 0.33 -7.78
CA GLY A 69 -2.12 0.25 -7.76
C GLY A 69 -2.67 -1.18 -7.76
N GLY A 70 -1.91 -2.18 -7.32
CA GLY A 70 -2.38 -3.55 -7.14
C GLY A 70 -2.38 -4.43 -8.39
N ILE A 71 -1.93 -3.94 -9.55
CA ILE A 71 -1.70 -4.79 -10.73
C ILE A 71 -0.38 -5.56 -10.62
N THR A 72 -0.01 -6.32 -11.65
CA THR A 72 1.35 -6.85 -11.82
C THR A 72 1.82 -6.60 -13.25
N LYS A 73 2.70 -5.62 -13.47
CA LYS A 73 3.12 -5.21 -14.82
C LYS A 73 3.78 -6.32 -15.63
N THR A 74 4.55 -7.18 -14.98
CA THR A 74 5.27 -8.29 -15.62
C THR A 74 4.40 -9.51 -15.89
N ASN A 75 3.24 -9.62 -15.25
CA ASN A 75 2.25 -10.66 -15.46
C ASN A 75 0.84 -10.15 -15.12
N PRO A 76 0.14 -9.49 -16.07
CA PRO A 76 -1.16 -8.88 -15.81
C PRO A 76 -2.29 -9.85 -15.43
N ASN A 77 -2.07 -11.16 -15.56
CA ASN A 77 -3.06 -12.19 -15.20
C ASN A 77 -3.17 -12.42 -13.69
N VAL A 78 -2.23 -11.90 -12.89
CA VAL A 78 -2.20 -12.10 -11.43
C VAL A 78 -2.10 -10.74 -10.73
N GLY A 79 -3.17 -10.32 -10.07
CA GLY A 79 -3.25 -9.07 -9.31
C GLY A 79 -3.06 -9.23 -7.81
N LEU A 80 -3.10 -8.10 -7.09
CA LEU A 80 -3.16 -8.02 -5.62
C LEU A 80 -4.57 -7.66 -5.13
N ASP A 81 -5.59 -7.77 -5.98
CA ASP A 81 -6.99 -7.61 -5.62
C ASP A 81 -7.47 -8.77 -4.72
N PRO A 82 -8.53 -8.57 -3.92
CA PRO A 82 -9.01 -9.58 -2.98
C PRO A 82 -9.39 -10.92 -3.63
N GLU A 83 -9.97 -10.88 -4.84
CA GLU A 83 -10.40 -12.09 -5.53
C GLU A 83 -9.20 -12.94 -5.92
N ALA A 84 -8.21 -12.36 -6.59
CA ALA A 84 -6.96 -13.03 -6.95
C ALA A 84 -6.23 -13.61 -5.72
N LEU A 85 -6.13 -12.83 -4.62
CA LEU A 85 -5.47 -13.31 -3.40
C LEU A 85 -6.25 -14.46 -2.73
N SER A 86 -7.58 -14.44 -2.78
CA SER A 86 -8.44 -15.45 -2.17
C SER A 86 -8.50 -16.77 -2.94
N LEU A 87 -8.19 -16.74 -4.24
CA LEU A 87 -8.22 -17.91 -5.13
C LEU A 87 -6.82 -18.51 -5.39
N ALA A 88 -5.76 -17.88 -4.89
CA ALA A 88 -4.42 -18.45 -4.89
C ALA A 88 -4.32 -19.69 -3.99
N THR A 89 -3.36 -20.56 -4.27
CA THR A 89 -3.03 -21.75 -3.47
C THR A 89 -1.60 -21.66 -2.93
N PRO A 90 -1.39 -21.67 -1.60
CA PRO A 90 -2.39 -21.46 -0.56
C PRO A 90 -3.02 -20.06 -0.64
N ARG A 91 -4.18 -19.88 -0.02
CA ARG A 91 -4.88 -18.59 0.05
C ARG A 91 -3.96 -17.49 0.59
N ARG A 92 -3.93 -16.33 -0.09
CA ARG A 92 -3.05 -15.18 0.23
C ARG A 92 -3.82 -13.94 0.68
N ASP A 93 -5.10 -14.07 1.02
CA ASP A 93 -6.00 -12.98 1.42
C ASP A 93 -5.99 -12.71 2.95
N ASN A 94 -4.82 -12.81 3.57
CA ASN A 94 -4.61 -12.46 4.98
C ASN A 94 -3.14 -12.08 5.23
N ILE A 95 -2.88 -11.34 6.31
CA ILE A 95 -1.52 -10.84 6.63
C ILE A 95 -0.50 -11.98 6.71
N ASN A 96 -0.79 -13.04 7.46
CA ASN A 96 0.18 -14.11 7.70
C ASN A 96 0.60 -14.79 6.39
N ALA A 97 -0.37 -15.05 5.50
CA ALA A 97 -0.11 -15.67 4.20
C ALA A 97 0.66 -14.76 3.24
N LEU A 98 0.46 -13.44 3.31
CA LEU A 98 1.25 -12.46 2.55
C LEU A 98 2.67 -12.34 3.11
N VAL A 99 2.84 -12.33 4.43
CA VAL A 99 4.17 -12.35 5.06
C VAL A 99 4.93 -13.62 4.67
N ASP A 100 4.27 -14.78 4.66
CA ASP A 100 4.83 -16.03 4.15
C ASP A 100 5.25 -15.91 2.68
N TYR A 101 4.40 -15.35 1.82
CA TYR A 101 4.72 -15.13 0.41
C TYR A 101 5.94 -14.20 0.23
N LEU A 102 6.06 -13.14 1.03
CA LEU A 102 7.23 -12.25 1.02
C LEU A 102 8.52 -12.94 1.53
N LYS A 103 8.40 -14.01 2.30
CA LYS A 103 9.53 -14.82 2.76
C LYS A 103 9.92 -15.89 1.73
N ASN A 104 8.94 -16.60 1.18
CA ASN A 104 9.12 -17.72 0.27
C ASN A 104 7.97 -17.78 -0.77
N PRO A 105 8.06 -17.01 -1.87
CA PRO A 105 6.97 -16.88 -2.83
C PRO A 105 6.84 -18.14 -3.69
N THR A 106 5.60 -18.49 -4.01
CA THR A 106 5.24 -19.63 -4.86
C THR A 106 4.45 -19.17 -6.08
N SER A 107 4.34 -20.04 -7.09
CA SER A 107 3.35 -19.90 -8.17
C SER A 107 1.93 -19.80 -7.61
N TYR A 108 0.99 -19.36 -8.46
CA TYR A 108 -0.40 -19.14 -8.07
C TYR A 108 -1.11 -20.42 -7.58
N ASP A 109 -0.69 -21.58 -8.10
CA ASP A 109 -1.13 -22.92 -7.67
C ASP A 109 -0.31 -23.50 -6.50
N GLY A 110 0.75 -22.81 -6.07
CA GLY A 110 1.59 -23.20 -4.93
C GLY A 110 2.60 -24.30 -5.20
N LEU A 111 2.70 -24.79 -6.44
CA LEU A 111 3.52 -25.95 -6.78
C LEU A 111 5.00 -25.62 -6.94
N GLU A 112 5.32 -24.41 -7.41
CA GLU A 112 6.68 -24.01 -7.73
C GLU A 112 7.13 -22.84 -6.86
N SER A 113 8.37 -22.91 -6.37
CA SER A 113 9.03 -21.77 -5.72
C SER A 113 9.48 -20.78 -6.79
N ILE A 114 9.06 -19.53 -6.69
CA ILE A 114 9.42 -18.47 -7.65
C ILE A 114 10.42 -17.46 -7.07
N ALA A 115 11.10 -17.80 -5.97
CA ALA A 115 12.04 -16.91 -5.28
C ALA A 115 13.16 -16.37 -6.19
N GLU A 116 13.59 -17.12 -7.22
CA GLU A 116 14.62 -16.68 -8.17
C GLU A 116 14.16 -15.56 -9.11
N ILE A 117 12.84 -15.43 -9.33
CA ILE A 117 12.23 -14.47 -10.25
C ILE A 117 11.27 -13.48 -9.57
N HIS A 118 11.09 -13.61 -8.26
CA HIS A 118 10.27 -12.72 -7.44
C HIS A 118 11.01 -12.29 -6.17
N PRO A 119 11.05 -10.99 -5.83
CA PRO A 119 11.68 -10.51 -4.59
C PRO A 119 11.12 -11.20 -3.34
N SER A 120 12.01 -11.74 -2.51
CA SER A 120 11.67 -12.37 -1.23
C SER A 120 12.82 -12.30 -0.22
N ILE A 121 12.56 -12.65 1.04
CA ILE A 121 13.64 -12.82 2.04
C ILE A 121 14.57 -13.97 1.65
N LYS A 122 14.02 -15.07 1.10
CA LYS A 122 14.81 -16.23 0.64
C LYS A 122 15.78 -15.90 -0.50
N SER A 123 15.44 -14.92 -1.33
CA SER A 123 16.24 -14.44 -2.47
C SER A 123 16.81 -13.04 -2.26
N ALA A 124 17.03 -12.65 -1.00
CA ALA A 124 17.58 -11.33 -0.66
C ALA A 124 19.02 -11.12 -1.15
N ASP A 125 19.74 -12.19 -1.49
CA ASP A 125 21.05 -12.17 -2.14
C ASP A 125 20.98 -11.55 -3.54
N ILE A 126 19.97 -11.90 -4.36
CA ILE A 126 19.75 -11.34 -5.70
C ILE A 126 18.80 -10.14 -5.73
N TYR A 127 18.00 -9.93 -4.68
CA TYR A 127 17.13 -8.76 -4.51
C TYR A 127 17.54 -7.89 -3.31
N PRO A 128 18.51 -6.97 -3.47
CA PRO A 128 19.09 -6.22 -2.35
C PRO A 128 18.09 -5.41 -1.51
N ARG A 129 16.97 -4.96 -2.10
CA ARG A 129 15.93 -4.21 -1.37
C ARG A 129 15.22 -5.04 -0.29
N MET A 130 15.30 -6.37 -0.36
CA MET A 130 14.71 -7.26 0.64
C MET A 130 15.60 -7.45 1.87
N ARG A 131 16.92 -7.20 1.77
CA ARG A 131 17.90 -7.50 2.83
C ARG A 131 17.66 -6.74 4.13
N SER A 132 17.10 -5.54 4.05
CA SER A 132 16.89 -4.66 5.18
C SER A 132 15.49 -4.74 5.78
N LEU A 133 14.59 -5.55 5.20
CA LEU A 133 13.21 -5.62 5.65
C LEU A 133 13.10 -6.53 6.88
N THR A 134 12.53 -6.00 7.95
CA THR A 134 12.24 -6.77 9.17
C THR A 134 10.87 -7.46 9.09
N ASP A 135 10.56 -8.35 10.03
CA ASP A 135 9.22 -8.95 10.10
C ASP A 135 8.11 -7.91 10.30
N GLU A 136 8.37 -6.82 11.02
CA GLU A 136 7.44 -5.70 11.16
C GLU A 136 7.24 -4.94 9.83
N ASP A 137 8.28 -4.87 9.00
CA ASP A 137 8.20 -4.29 7.66
C ASP A 137 7.33 -5.16 6.75
N LEU A 138 7.54 -6.48 6.77
CA LEU A 138 6.73 -7.43 6.00
C LEU A 138 5.27 -7.37 6.43
N TYR A 139 5.02 -7.32 7.74
CA TYR A 139 3.67 -7.16 8.30
C TYR A 139 3.02 -5.85 7.83
N SER A 140 3.76 -4.74 7.83
CA SER A 140 3.25 -3.44 7.37
C SER A 140 2.97 -3.43 5.87
N ILE A 141 3.80 -4.07 5.05
CA ILE A 141 3.58 -4.24 3.60
C ILE A 141 2.33 -5.08 3.35
N ALA A 142 2.20 -6.22 4.04
CA ALA A 142 1.01 -7.08 3.94
C ALA A 142 -0.25 -6.33 4.37
N GLY A 143 -0.19 -5.58 5.47
CA GLY A 143 -1.27 -4.72 5.93
C GLY A 143 -1.66 -3.67 4.90
N HIS A 144 -0.69 -3.07 4.20
CA HIS A 144 -0.97 -2.16 3.09
C HIS A 144 -1.76 -2.83 1.98
N ILE A 145 -1.33 -4.01 1.51
CA ILE A 145 -2.02 -4.78 0.46
C ILE A 145 -3.46 -5.09 0.88
N MET A 146 -3.68 -5.57 2.10
CA MET A 146 -5.02 -5.90 2.62
C MET A 146 -5.92 -4.67 2.82
N LEU A 147 -5.32 -3.50 3.06
CA LEU A 147 -6.03 -2.25 3.31
C LEU A 147 -6.47 -1.55 2.03
N GLN A 148 -5.67 -1.59 0.95
CA GLN A 148 -5.93 -0.80 -0.25
C GLN A 148 -7.32 -1.04 -0.91
N PRO A 149 -7.82 -2.29 -1.04
CA PRO A 149 -9.16 -2.54 -1.57
C PRO A 149 -10.27 -1.81 -0.80
N LYS A 150 -10.07 -1.50 0.49
CA LYS A 150 -11.05 -0.78 1.32
C LYS A 150 -11.04 0.74 1.09
N ILE A 151 -9.94 1.27 0.57
CA ILE A 151 -9.75 2.73 0.36
C ILE A 151 -10.10 3.11 -1.07
N VAL A 152 -9.64 2.33 -2.04
CA VAL A 152 -9.77 2.68 -3.47
C VAL A 152 -10.61 1.67 -4.26
N ALA A 153 -11.23 0.70 -3.58
CA ALA A 153 -12.18 -0.25 -4.17
C ALA A 153 -11.65 -0.87 -5.47
N GLU A 154 -12.43 -0.85 -6.54
CA GLU A 154 -12.11 -1.42 -7.85
C GLU A 154 -10.87 -0.81 -8.53
N LYS A 155 -10.38 0.35 -8.07
CA LYS A 155 -9.12 0.92 -8.58
C LYS A 155 -7.92 0.05 -8.20
N TRP A 156 -7.98 -0.69 -7.10
CA TRP A 156 -6.92 -1.59 -6.68
C TRP A 156 -6.99 -2.90 -7.48
N GLY A 157 -5.99 -3.13 -8.33
CA GLY A 157 -5.98 -4.26 -9.27
C GLY A 157 -6.68 -3.98 -10.61
N GLY A 158 -7.55 -2.97 -10.67
CA GLY A 158 -8.29 -2.65 -11.90
C GLY A 158 -7.45 -1.98 -13.03
N GLY A 159 -6.27 -1.46 -12.70
CA GLY A 159 -5.35 -0.87 -13.67
C GLY A 159 -5.92 0.35 -14.40
N LYS A 160 -5.50 0.56 -15.66
CA LYS A 160 -5.77 1.79 -16.42
C LYS A 160 -7.26 2.11 -16.66
N ILE A 161 -8.15 1.13 -16.48
CA ILE A 161 -9.60 1.30 -16.70
C ILE A 161 -10.20 2.21 -15.61
N TYR A 162 -9.55 2.30 -14.44
CA TYR A 162 -10.07 3.01 -13.26
C TYR A 162 -9.19 4.19 -12.80
N PHE A 163 -8.24 4.63 -13.63
CA PHE A 163 -7.35 5.76 -13.35
C PHE A 163 -8.04 7.12 -13.51
#